data_AF-A0A1I0B3S5-F1
#
_entry.id   AF-A0A1I0B3S5-F1
#
_cell.length_a   1.000
_cell.length_b   1.000
_cell.length_c   1.000
_cell.angle_alpha   90.00
_cell.angle_beta   90.00
_cell.angle_gamma   90.00
#
_symmetry.space_group_name_H-M   'P 1'
#
loop_
_entity.id
_entity.type
_entity.pdbx_description
1 polymer ?
#
loop_
_entity_poly.entity_id
_entity_poly.type
_entity_poly.pdbx_seq_one_letter_code
_entity_poly.pdbx_strand_id
1 'polypeptide(L)'
;MEPDVITTLSNLSLFLQVIAFLMLVYAIKMKTEGIDQHARGASLAVYTIVPSVLFMFYSISQDFQLASYGIVLALHRLLGSIVIIFIILFVTNRWRFKKKVHMDIATGCWLATLVMGVSVYLISFGYIS
;
A
#
# COMPACT_ATOMS: atom_id res chain seq x y z
N MET A 1 9.71 23.19 -0.29
CA MET A 1 9.40 22.53 -1.57
C MET A 1 8.25 23.29 -2.22
N GLU A 2 8.25 23.43 -3.55
CA GLU A 2 7.17 24.14 -4.24
C GLU A 2 5.83 23.37 -4.09
N PRO A 3 4.67 24.06 -3.95
CA PRO A 3 3.38 23.41 -3.69
C PRO A 3 2.92 22.40 -4.77
N ASP A 4 3.35 22.62 -6.01
CA ASP A 4 3.10 21.75 -7.16
C ASP A 4 3.84 20.41 -7.06
N VAL A 5 5.06 20.41 -6.52
CA VAL A 5 5.85 19.20 -6.26
C VAL A 5 5.17 18.34 -5.17
N ILE A 6 4.74 18.96 -4.08
CA ILE A 6 4.00 18.30 -2.98
C ILE A 6 2.70 17.66 -3.53
N THR A 7 2.00 18.39 -4.38
CA THR A 7 0.77 17.91 -5.02
C THR A 7 1.02 16.73 -5.94
N THR A 8 2.06 16.82 -6.76
CA THR A 8 2.45 15.75 -7.69
C THR A 8 2.85 14.47 -6.96
N LEU A 9 3.66 14.58 -5.90
CA LEU A 9 4.08 13.45 -5.07
C LEU A 9 2.88 12.80 -4.36
N SER A 10 1.94 13.60 -3.84
CA SER A 10 0.72 13.10 -3.21
C SER A 10 -0.16 12.30 -4.18
N ASN A 11 -0.41 12.87 -5.35
CA ASN A 11 -1.23 12.26 -6.40
C ASN A 11 -0.61 10.94 -6.86
N LEU A 12 0.70 10.94 -7.13
CA LEU A 12 1.40 9.75 -7.58
C LEU A 12 1.44 8.66 -6.50
N SER A 13 1.66 9.04 -5.23
CA SER A 13 1.64 8.10 -4.10
C SER A 13 0.28 7.44 -3.95
N LEU A 14 -0.81 8.22 -3.98
CA LEU A 14 -2.16 7.69 -3.90
C LEU A 14 -2.50 6.79 -5.09
N PHE A 15 -2.14 7.21 -6.31
CA PHE A 15 -2.33 6.43 -7.52
C PHE A 15 -1.63 5.06 -7.45
N LEU A 16 -0.37 5.03 -7.00
CA LEU A 16 0.37 3.79 -6.82
C LEU A 16 -0.29 2.88 -5.78
N GLN A 17 -0.81 3.43 -4.68
CA GLN A 17 -1.51 2.65 -3.67
C GLN A 17 -2.80 2.02 -4.19
N VAL A 18 -3.54 2.75 -5.04
CA VAL A 18 -4.75 2.23 -5.71
C VAL A 18 -4.38 1.10 -6.68
N ILE A 19 -3.36 1.28 -7.53
CA ILE A 19 -2.91 0.22 -8.44
C ILE A 19 -2.52 -1.03 -7.65
N ALA A 20 -1.71 -0.88 -6.62
CA ALA A 20 -1.26 -1.99 -5.79
C ALA A 20 -2.44 -2.73 -5.11
N PHE A 21 -3.48 -2.01 -4.70
CA PHE A 21 -4.70 -2.64 -4.19
C PHE A 21 -5.43 -3.44 -5.26
N LEU A 22 -5.59 -2.89 -6.47
CA LEU A 22 -6.22 -3.58 -7.58
C LEU A 22 -5.46 -4.86 -7.96
N MET A 23 -4.12 -4.82 -7.95
CA MET A 23 -3.30 -6.00 -8.22
C MET A 23 -3.44 -7.06 -7.13
N LEU A 24 -3.60 -6.65 -5.87
CA LEU A 24 -3.86 -7.57 -4.77
C LEU A 24 -5.23 -8.25 -4.90
N VAL A 25 -6.28 -7.48 -5.23
CA VAL A 25 -7.63 -8.01 -5.53
C VAL A 25 -7.57 -8.97 -6.72
N TYR A 26 -6.83 -8.61 -7.77
CA TYR A 26 -6.60 -9.47 -8.93
C TYR A 26 -5.92 -10.79 -8.51
N ALA A 27 -4.88 -10.76 -7.67
CA ALA A 27 -4.21 -11.95 -7.18
C ALA A 27 -5.16 -12.90 -6.41
N ILE A 28 -6.08 -12.35 -5.62
CA ILE A 28 -7.11 -13.11 -4.90
C ILE A 28 -8.08 -13.75 -5.88
N LYS A 29 -8.55 -13.00 -6.88
CA LYS A 29 -9.44 -13.53 -7.93
C LYS A 29 -8.76 -14.68 -8.69
N MET A 30 -7.51 -14.53 -9.10
CA MET A 30 -6.76 -15.58 -9.81
C MET A 30 -6.63 -16.89 -9.03
N LYS A 31 -6.80 -16.86 -7.69
CA LYS A 31 -6.83 -18.07 -6.88
C LYS A 31 -7.93 -19.05 -7.28
N THR A 32 -9.06 -18.57 -7.79
CA THR A 32 -10.15 -19.45 -8.25
C THR A 32 -9.83 -20.14 -9.57
N GLU A 33 -8.84 -19.64 -10.31
CA GLU A 33 -8.46 -20.15 -11.63
C GLU A 33 -7.32 -21.19 -11.59
N GLY A 34 -6.61 -21.29 -10.47
CA GLY A 34 -5.54 -22.27 -10.26
C GLY A 34 -4.34 -21.69 -9.50
N ILE A 35 -3.49 -22.58 -8.98
CA ILE A 35 -2.35 -22.17 -8.13
C ILE A 35 -1.25 -21.43 -8.92
N ASP A 36 -1.11 -21.72 -10.21
CA ASP A 36 -0.10 -21.10 -11.07
C ASP A 36 -0.53 -19.68 -11.48
N GLN A 37 -1.81 -19.51 -11.85
CA GLN A 37 -2.43 -18.21 -12.13
C GLN A 37 -2.39 -17.33 -10.87
N HIS A 38 -2.70 -17.91 -9.72
CA HIS A 38 -2.60 -17.26 -8.44
C HIS A 38 -1.17 -16.78 -8.14
N ALA A 39 -0.16 -17.63 -8.36
CA ALA A 39 1.24 -17.26 -8.14
C ALA A 39 1.67 -16.09 -9.04
N ARG A 40 1.23 -16.07 -10.31
CA ARG A 40 1.45 -14.96 -11.23
C ARG A 40 0.78 -13.67 -10.73
N GLY A 41 -0.49 -13.75 -10.33
CA GLY A 41 -1.22 -12.61 -9.78
C GLY A 41 -0.56 -12.04 -8.52
N ALA A 42 -0.16 -12.92 -7.60
CA ALA A 42 0.51 -12.51 -6.37
C ALA A 42 1.90 -11.89 -6.63
N SER A 43 2.65 -12.41 -7.61
CA SER A 43 3.91 -11.80 -8.05
C SER A 43 3.69 -10.36 -8.54
N LEU A 44 2.69 -10.13 -9.38
CA LEU A 44 2.35 -8.80 -9.87
C LEU A 44 1.90 -7.84 -8.76
N ALA A 45 1.16 -8.35 -7.76
CA ALA A 45 0.81 -7.58 -6.57
C ALA A 45 2.06 -7.17 -5.78
N VAL A 46 3.01 -8.08 -5.56
CA VAL A 46 4.28 -7.76 -4.90
C VAL A 46 5.08 -6.71 -5.68
N TYR A 47 5.16 -6.85 -7.01
CA TYR A 47 5.84 -5.90 -7.89
C TYR A 47 5.25 -4.49 -7.88
N THR A 48 3.98 -4.34 -7.50
CA THR A 48 3.31 -3.03 -7.42
C THR A 48 3.31 -2.47 -6.00
N ILE A 49 3.11 -3.33 -5.00
CA ILE A 49 3.09 -2.94 -3.59
C ILE A 49 4.46 -2.44 -3.13
N VAL A 50 5.56 -3.16 -3.43
CA VAL A 50 6.88 -2.78 -2.92
C VAL A 50 7.28 -1.37 -3.38
N PRO A 51 7.22 -1.04 -4.69
CA PRO A 51 7.47 0.33 -5.13
C PRO A 51 6.49 1.35 -4.55
N SER A 52 5.21 1.00 -4.38
CA SER A 52 4.22 1.91 -3.79
C SER A 52 4.58 2.29 -2.36
N VAL A 53 4.96 1.32 -1.51
CA VAL A 53 5.36 1.61 -0.13
C VAL A 53 6.69 2.36 -0.07
N LEU A 54 7.67 2.01 -0.90
CA LEU A 54 8.93 2.75 -0.97
C LEU A 54 8.71 4.19 -1.42
N PHE A 55 7.85 4.40 -2.42
CA PHE A 55 7.50 5.73 -2.90
C PHE A 55 6.75 6.53 -1.82
N MET A 56 5.86 5.90 -1.07
CA MET A 56 5.22 6.53 0.10
C MET A 56 6.25 7.04 1.11
N PHE A 57 7.25 6.23 1.47
CA PHE A 57 8.32 6.67 2.36
C PHE A 57 9.20 7.78 1.75
N TYR A 58 9.48 7.70 0.46
CA TYR A 58 10.21 8.74 -0.27
C TYR A 58 9.44 10.07 -0.28
N SER A 59 8.15 10.06 -0.65
CA SER A 59 7.32 11.27 -0.64
C SER A 59 7.31 11.91 0.75
N ILE A 60 7.28 11.10 1.81
CA ILE A 60 7.33 11.61 3.19
C ILE A 60 8.69 12.22 3.55
N SER A 61 9.80 11.66 3.08
CA SER A 61 11.15 12.20 3.35
C SER A 61 11.42 13.53 2.66
N GLN A 62 10.61 13.89 1.66
CA GLN A 62 10.66 15.17 0.94
C GLN A 62 9.91 16.31 1.68
N ASP A 63 10.02 16.35 3.01
CA ASP A 63 9.34 17.34 3.87
C ASP A 63 7.81 17.39 3.71
N PHE A 64 7.19 16.25 3.41
CA PHE A 64 5.75 16.06 3.55
C PHE A 64 5.38 15.95 5.03
N GLN A 65 5.71 16.98 5.80
CA GLN A 65 5.38 17.09 7.22
C GLN A 65 4.21 18.07 7.36
N LEU A 66 2.98 17.56 7.30
CA LEU A 66 1.86 18.35 7.77
C LEU A 66 1.81 18.26 9.30
N ALA A 67 2.29 19.32 9.94
CA ALA A 67 2.49 19.45 11.38
C ALA A 67 1.23 19.22 12.25
N SER A 68 0.03 19.19 11.68
CA SER A 68 -1.23 19.02 12.42
C SER A 68 -1.77 17.59 12.50
N TYR A 69 -1.17 16.61 11.81
CA TYR A 69 -1.82 15.29 11.60
C TYR A 69 -0.96 14.08 12.01
N GLY A 70 -0.02 14.29 12.94
CA GLY A 70 1.07 13.35 13.27
C GLY A 70 0.64 11.90 13.52
N ILE A 71 -0.50 11.66 14.15
CA ILE A 71 -0.96 10.28 14.45
C ILE A 71 -1.48 9.54 13.21
N VAL A 72 -2.21 10.22 12.32
CA VAL A 72 -2.75 9.64 11.08
C VAL A 72 -1.60 9.25 10.16
N LEU A 73 -0.61 10.15 10.02
CA LEU A 73 0.61 9.88 9.25
C LEU A 73 1.45 8.76 9.88
N ALA A 74 1.57 8.73 11.20
CA ALA A 74 2.29 7.66 11.89
C ALA A 74 1.63 6.28 11.70
N LEU A 75 0.30 6.20 11.80
CA LEU A 75 -0.46 4.97 11.56
C LEU A 75 -0.34 4.51 10.10
N HIS A 76 -0.42 5.44 9.14
CA HIS A 76 -0.22 5.12 7.73
C HIS A 76 1.18 4.53 7.49
N ARG A 77 2.22 5.12 8.07
CA ARG A 77 3.60 4.59 7.98
C ARG A 77 3.73 3.22 8.60
N LEU A 78 3.13 3.01 9.78
CA LEU A 78 3.15 1.72 10.47
C LEU A 78 2.47 0.64 9.61
N LEU A 79 1.30 0.94 9.03
CA LEU A 79 0.59 0.02 8.16
C LEU A 79 1.38 -0.31 6.89
N GLY A 80 2.01 0.67 6.24
CA GLY A 80 2.92 0.43 5.12
C GLY A 80 4.10 -0.48 5.48
N SER A 81 4.73 -0.26 6.64
CA SER A 81 5.79 -1.13 7.16
C SER A 81 5.32 -2.56 7.43
N ILE A 82 4.13 -2.72 8.04
CA ILE A 82 3.54 -4.04 8.27
C ILE A 82 3.33 -4.77 6.95
N VAL A 83 2.86 -4.08 5.90
CA VAL A 83 2.70 -4.69 4.58
C VAL A 83 4.04 -5.16 4.00
N ILE A 84 5.12 -4.39 4.13
CA ILE A 84 6.45 -4.82 3.68
C ILE A 84 6.85 -6.13 4.39
N ILE A 85 6.64 -6.22 5.71
CA ILE A 85 6.93 -7.44 6.47
C ILE A 85 6.11 -8.61 5.92
N PHE A 86 4.83 -8.41 5.63
CA PHE A 86 3.98 -9.43 5.01
C PHE A 86 4.47 -9.87 3.64
N ILE A 87 4.97 -8.95 2.80
CA ILE A 87 5.58 -9.28 1.51
C ILE A 87 6.85 -10.10 1.69
N ILE A 88 7.74 -9.70 2.62
CA ILE A 88 8.97 -10.44 2.89
C ILE A 88 8.62 -11.86 3.33
N LEU A 89 7.69 -12.01 4.27
CA LEU A 89 7.20 -13.32 4.72
C LEU A 89 6.57 -14.13 3.57
N PHE A 90 5.82 -13.48 2.67
CA PHE A 90 5.23 -14.12 1.50
C PHE A 90 6.30 -14.63 0.51
N VAL A 91 7.31 -13.80 0.20
CA VAL A 91 8.40 -14.15 -0.74
C VAL A 91 9.30 -15.23 -0.15
N THR A 92 9.68 -15.10 1.12
CA THR A 92 10.58 -16.05 1.80
C THR A 92 9.89 -17.37 2.11
N ASN A 93 8.59 -17.35 2.44
CA ASN A 93 7.87 -18.54 2.89
C ASN A 93 6.73 -18.95 1.94
N ARG A 94 7.08 -19.07 0.64
CA ARG A 94 6.17 -19.29 -0.51
C ARG A 94 5.07 -20.34 -0.32
N TRP A 95 5.20 -21.28 0.61
CA TRP A 95 4.28 -22.41 0.78
C TRP A 95 3.32 -22.26 1.97
N ARG A 96 3.74 -21.66 3.10
CA ARG A 96 2.87 -21.45 4.26
C ARG A 96 1.92 -20.25 4.09
N PHE A 97 2.38 -19.22 3.38
CA PHE A 97 1.64 -17.97 3.19
C PHE A 97 0.60 -18.00 2.05
N LYS A 98 0.55 -19.08 1.26
CA LYS A 98 -0.51 -19.32 0.24
C LYS A 98 -1.88 -19.68 0.83
N LYS A 99 -1.98 -19.85 2.16
CA LYS A 99 -3.28 -20.08 2.83
C LYS A 99 -4.14 -18.82 2.73
N LYS A 100 -5.43 -19.00 2.44
CA LYS A 100 -6.43 -17.92 2.25
C LYS A 100 -6.36 -16.86 3.36
N VAL A 101 -6.28 -17.30 4.62
CA VAL A 101 -6.26 -16.43 5.80
C VAL A 101 -5.15 -15.38 5.75
N HIS A 102 -3.93 -15.75 5.33
CA HIS A 102 -2.81 -14.81 5.31
C HIS A 102 -2.97 -13.75 4.20
N MET A 103 -3.55 -14.16 3.07
CA MET A 103 -3.90 -13.22 2.01
C MET A 103 -5.02 -12.27 2.42
N ASP A 104 -6.05 -12.80 3.09
CA ASP A 104 -7.16 -11.98 3.60
C ASP A 104 -6.62 -10.95 4.60
N ILE A 105 -5.67 -11.32 5.48
CA ILE A 105 -4.98 -10.39 6.39
C ILE A 105 -4.17 -9.35 5.62
N ALA A 106 -3.35 -9.75 4.65
CA ALA A 106 -2.56 -8.81 3.85
C ALA A 106 -3.46 -7.82 3.08
N THR A 107 -4.62 -8.30 2.61
CA THR A 107 -5.65 -7.49 1.96
C THR A 107 -6.30 -6.50 2.91
N GLY A 108 -6.66 -6.95 4.11
CA GLY A 108 -7.18 -6.09 5.16
C GLY A 108 -6.18 -5.02 5.56
N CYS A 109 -4.91 -5.38 5.74
CA CYS A 109 -3.84 -4.43 6.01
C CYS A 109 -3.67 -3.42 4.87
N TRP A 110 -3.65 -3.86 3.62
CA TRP A 110 -3.53 -2.94 2.48
C TRP A 110 -4.73 -2.02 2.35
N LEU A 111 -5.94 -2.54 2.55
CA LEU A 111 -7.16 -1.74 2.54
C LEU A 111 -7.10 -0.66 3.62
N ALA A 112 -6.66 -1.01 4.83
CA ALA A 112 -6.45 -0.03 5.90
C ALA A 112 -5.37 1.00 5.52
N THR A 113 -4.25 0.58 4.93
CA THR A 113 -3.21 1.49 4.40
C THR A 113 -3.79 2.46 3.39
N LEU A 114 -4.56 1.96 2.42
CA LEU A 114 -5.16 2.78 1.37
C LEU A 114 -6.19 3.77 1.92
N VAL A 115 -7.06 3.33 2.83
CA VAL A 115 -8.03 4.22 3.50
C VAL A 115 -7.28 5.33 4.25
N MET A 116 -6.22 4.98 4.97
CA MET A 116 -5.37 5.97 5.64
C MET A 116 -4.65 6.88 4.66
N GLY A 117 -4.19 6.38 3.52
CA GLY A 117 -3.60 7.18 2.45
C GLY A 117 -4.59 8.18 1.86
N VAL A 118 -5.83 7.76 1.63
CA VAL A 118 -6.93 8.65 1.23
C VAL A 118 -7.21 9.69 2.30
N SER A 119 -7.28 9.31 3.58
CA SER A 119 -7.47 10.26 4.67
C SER A 119 -6.34 11.29 4.74
N VAL A 120 -5.07 10.85 4.69
CA VAL A 120 -3.90 11.74 4.65
C VAL A 120 -3.99 12.68 3.45
N TYR A 121 -4.39 12.19 2.28
CA TYR A 121 -4.56 13.02 1.10
C TYR A 121 -5.65 14.07 1.32
N LEU A 122 -6.86 13.66 1.72
CA LEU A 122 -7.99 14.56 1.88
C LEU A 122 -7.73 15.65 2.93
N ILE A 123 -7.12 15.26 4.04
CA ILE A 123 -6.70 16.17 5.11
C ILE A 123 -5.62 17.14 4.60
N SER A 124 -4.63 16.65 3.82
CA SER A 124 -3.53 17.49 3.32
C SER A 124 -3.96 18.62 2.39
N PHE A 125 -5.08 18.42 1.69
CA PHE A 125 -5.66 19.42 0.80
C PHE A 125 -6.89 20.13 1.41
N GLY A 126 -7.16 19.93 2.71
CA GLY A 126 -8.22 20.64 3.44
C GLY A 126 -9.65 20.22 3.08
N TYR A 127 -9.83 19.04 2.48
CA TYR A 127 -11.17 18.53 2.14
C TYR A 127 -11.94 17.99 3.36
N ILE A 128 -11.23 17.53 4.39
CA ILE A 128 -11.79 17.00 5.65
C ILE A 128 -10.92 17.42 6.84
N SER A 129 -11.48 17.36 8.06
CA SER A 129 -10.83 17.71 9.34
C SER A 129 -10.45 16.48 10.16
#